data_AF-A0A2R8ZZM7-F1
#
_entry.id   AF-A0A2R8ZZM7-F1
#
_cell.length_a   1.000
_cell.length_b   1.000
_cell.length_c   1.000
_cell.angle_alpha   90.00
_cell.angle_beta   90.00
_cell.angle_gamma   90.00
#
_symmetry.space_group_name_H-M   'P 1'
#
loop_
_entity.id
_entity.type
_entity.pdbx_description
1 polymer ?
#
loop_
_entity_poly.entity_id
_entity_poly.type
_entity_poly.pdbx_seq_one_letter_code
_entity_poly.pdbx_strand_id
1 'polypeptide(L)' 'MVEADRPGKLFIGGLNTETNEKALEAVFGKYGRIVEVLLMKDRETNKSRGFAFVTFESPADAKDAARDMNGKMTVDIP' A
#
# COMPACT_ATOMS: atom_id res chain seq x y z
N MET A 1 -7.00 -5.14 23.93
CA MET A 1 -6.51 -6.08 22.90
C MET A 1 -6.68 -5.37 21.59
N VAL A 2 -5.58 -4.90 21.00
CA VAL A 2 -5.63 -4.07 19.78
C VAL A 2 -6.12 -4.98 18.66
N GLU A 3 -7.26 -4.62 18.09
CA GLU A 3 -7.85 -5.25 16.91
C GLU A 3 -6.78 -5.32 15.83
N ALA A 4 -6.26 -6.53 15.60
CA ALA A 4 -5.41 -6.81 14.44
C ALA A 4 -6.34 -6.76 13.23
N ASP A 5 -6.60 -5.52 12.80
CA ASP A 5 -7.18 -5.17 11.51
C ASP A 5 -6.61 -6.10 10.45
N ARG A 6 -7.53 -6.69 9.67
CA ARG A 6 -7.36 -7.82 8.74
C ARG A 6 -5.90 -8.11 8.39
N PRO A 7 -5.37 -9.30 8.69
CA PRO A 7 -3.93 -9.57 8.60
C PRO A 7 -3.38 -9.53 7.16
N GLY A 8 -4.24 -9.39 6.13
CA GLY A 8 -3.85 -9.15 4.75
C GLY A 8 -3.87 -7.68 4.30
N LYS A 9 -4.31 -6.72 5.12
CA LYS A 9 -4.45 -5.32 4.72
C LYS A 9 -3.28 -4.47 5.21
N LEU A 10 -2.64 -3.75 4.29
CA LEU A 10 -1.54 -2.83 4.55
C LEU A 10 -1.96 -1.39 4.32
N PHE A 11 -1.49 -0.52 5.20
CA PHE A 11 -1.56 0.94 5.05
C PHE A 11 -0.23 1.45 4.51
N ILE A 12 -0.29 2.13 3.37
CA ILE A 12 0.88 2.71 2.72
C ILE A 12 0.74 4.22 2.77
N GLY A 13 1.58 4.89 3.55
CA GLY A 13 1.62 6.35 3.66
C GLY A 13 2.90 6.94 3.07
N GLY A 14 2.92 8.25 2.81
CA GLY A 14 4.07 8.93 2.22
C GLY A 14 4.23 8.68 0.72
N LEU A 15 3.13 8.41 0.03
CA LEU A 15 3.11 8.21 -1.43
C LEU A 15 3.24 9.55 -2.17
N ASN A 16 3.93 9.53 -3.31
CA ASN A 16 4.03 10.70 -4.17
C ASN A 16 2.68 11.00 -4.85
N THR A 17 2.47 12.23 -5.30
CA THR A 17 1.24 12.61 -6.02
C THR A 17 1.10 11.92 -7.39
N GLU A 18 2.19 11.38 -7.92
CA GLU A 18 2.25 10.60 -9.16
C GLU A 18 2.06 9.10 -8.93
N THR A 19 2.07 8.65 -7.67
CA THR A 19 1.85 7.24 -7.34
C THR A 19 0.44 6.82 -7.72
N ASN A 20 0.36 5.71 -8.46
CA ASN A 20 -0.88 5.10 -8.92
C ASN A 20 -1.07 3.68 -8.35
N GLU A 21 -2.29 3.17 -8.43
CA GLU A 21 -2.67 1.81 -8.01
C GLU A 21 -1.79 0.75 -8.68
N LYS A 22 -1.52 0.90 -9.99
CA LYS A 22 -0.58 0.02 -10.73
C LYS A 22 0.83 0.02 -10.18
N ALA A 23 1.33 1.15 -9.72
CA ALA A 23 2.68 1.25 -9.18
C ALA A 23 2.76 0.54 -7.82
N LEU A 24 1.73 0.68 -7.00
CA LEU A 24 1.55 -0.10 -5.78
C LEU A 24 1.45 -1.59 -6.11
N GLU A 25 0.64 -1.99 -7.09
CA GLU A 25 0.55 -3.40 -7.48
C GLU A 25 1.88 -3.97 -7.98
N ALA A 26 2.65 -3.22 -8.76
CA ALA A 26 3.97 -3.67 -9.23
C ALA A 26 4.98 -3.78 -8.07
N VAL A 27 4.91 -2.87 -7.09
CA VAL A 27 5.81 -2.86 -5.93
C VAL A 27 5.43 -3.92 -4.90
N PHE A 28 4.15 -4.10 -4.63
CA PHE A 28 3.64 -5.01 -3.61
C PHE A 28 3.42 -6.43 -4.17
N GLY A 29 3.17 -6.55 -5.47
CA GLY A 29 2.90 -7.83 -6.14
C GLY A 29 4.10 -8.77 -6.20
N LYS A 30 5.31 -8.26 -5.97
CA LYS A 30 6.54 -9.06 -5.82
C LYS A 30 6.65 -9.78 -4.48
N TYR A 31 5.91 -9.34 -3.45
CA TYR A 31 5.84 -10.06 -2.18
C TYR A 31 4.78 -11.15 -2.21
N GLY A 32 3.67 -10.90 -2.91
CA GLY A 32 2.58 -11.86 -3.00
C GLY A 32 1.39 -11.35 -3.79
N ARG A 33 0.32 -12.15 -3.80
CA ARG A 33 -0.87 -11.86 -4.60
C ARG A 33 -1.70 -10.77 -3.93
N ILE A 34 -1.93 -9.68 -4.65
CA ILE A 34 -2.77 -8.58 -4.21
C ILE A 34 -4.22 -8.87 -4.61
N VAL A 35 -5.12 -8.74 -3.66
CA VAL A 35 -6.57 -8.86 -3.85
C VAL A 35 -7.18 -7.52 -4.21
N GLU A 36 -6.74 -6.44 -3.56
CA GLU A 36 -7.32 -5.12 -3.75
C GLU A 36 -6.29 -4.02 -3.48
N VAL A 37 -6.34 -2.95 -4.28
CA VAL A 37 -5.59 -1.72 -4.04
C VAL A 37 -6.56 -0.55 -3.99
N LEU A 38 -6.49 0.23 -2.92
CA LEU A 38 -7.31 1.42 -2.69
C LEU A 38 -6.39 2.62 -2.55
N LEU A 39 -6.14 3.32 -3.66
CA LEU A 39 -5.42 4.59 -3.64
C LEU A 39 -6.38 5.73 -3.29
N MET A 40 -6.11 6.39 -2.17
CA MET A 40 -6.93 7.53 -1.75
C MET A 40 -6.42 8.78 -2.46
N LYS A 41 -7.15 9.20 -3.48
CA LYS A 41 -6.89 10.40 -4.28
C LYS A 41 -7.93 11.47 -3.99
N ASP A 42 -7.47 12.71 -4.02
CA ASP A 42 -8.33 13.88 -3.91
C ASP A 42 -9.11 14.06 -5.21
N ARG A 43 -10.44 14.24 -5.11
CA ARG A 43 -11.31 14.26 -6.30
C ARG A 43 -11.28 15.60 -7.03
N GLU A 44 -10.92 16.69 -6.35
CA GLU A 44 -10.79 18.03 -6.93
C GLU A 44 -9.48 18.19 -7.68
N THR A 45 -8.37 17.79 -7.06
CA THR A 45 -7.03 17.97 -7.62
C THR A 45 -6.52 16.75 -8.39
N ASN A 46 -7.20 15.60 -8.31
CA ASN A 46 -6.73 14.30 -8.78
C ASN A 46 -5.35 13.89 -8.22
N LYS A 47 -4.88 14.55 -7.16
CA LYS A 47 -3.61 14.23 -6.52
C LYS A 47 -3.83 13.14 -5.48
N SER A 48 -2.93 12.18 -5.43
CA SER A 48 -2.89 11.20 -4.35
C SER A 48 -2.81 11.93 -3.01
N ARG A 49 -3.67 11.58 -2.03
CA ARG A 49 -3.64 12.17 -0.68
C ARG A 49 -2.40 11.75 0.12
N GLY A 50 -1.43 11.13 -0.55
CA GLY A 50 -0.21 10.59 0.04
C GLY A 50 -0.39 9.26 0.74
N PHE A 51 -1.53 8.57 0.58
CA PHE A 51 -1.75 7.27 1.17
C PHE A 51 -2.63 6.34 0.34
N ALA A 52 -2.43 5.04 0.52
CA ALA A 52 -3.18 3.97 -0.09
C ALA A 52 -3.32 2.78 0.86
N PHE A 53 -4.25 1.89 0.56
CA PHE A 53 -4.37 0.59 1.21
C PHE A 53 -4.15 -0.52 0.19
N VAL A 54 -3.38 -1.53 0.57
CA VAL A 54 -3.15 -2.72 -0.26
C VAL A 54 -3.60 -3.94 0.52
N THR A 55 -4.53 -4.69 -0.03
CA THR A 55 -5.03 -5.93 0.56
C THR A 55 -4.43 -7.10 -0.20
N PHE A 56 -3.69 -7.96 0.49
CA PHE A 56 -3.13 -9.20 -0.01
C PHE A 56 -4.08 -10.37 0.21
N GLU A 57 -3.87 -11.40 -0.61
CA GLU A 57 -4.56 -12.69 -0.50
C GLU A 57 -4.07 -13.44 0.74
N SER A 58 -2.76 -13.43 0.99
CA SER A 58 -2.17 -14.03 2.16
C SER A 58 -1.70 -13.00 3.18
N PRO A 59 -2.04 -13.19 4.47
CA PRO A 59 -1.55 -12.32 5.53
C PRO A 59 -0.05 -12.43 5.79
N ALA A 60 0.58 -13.54 5.40
CA ALA A 60 2.02 -13.69 5.44
C ALA A 60 2.70 -12.70 4.49
N ASP A 61 2.27 -12.69 3.21
CA ASP A 61 2.79 -11.78 2.18
C ASP A 61 2.64 -10.31 2.57
N ALA A 62 1.48 -9.95 3.14
CA ALA A 62 1.25 -8.61 3.67
C ALA A 62 2.26 -8.28 4.78
N LYS A 63 2.49 -9.20 5.72
CA LYS A 63 3.44 -8.98 6.82
C LYS A 63 4.87 -8.87 6.34
N ASP A 64 5.29 -9.65 5.35
CA ASP A 64 6.62 -9.57 4.75
C ASP A 64 6.81 -8.26 3.97
N ALA A 65 5.82 -7.87 3.15
CA ALA A 65 5.83 -6.59 2.45
C ALA A 65 5.84 -5.40 3.43
N ALA A 66 5.04 -5.48 4.49
CA ALA A 66 5.06 -4.48 5.55
C ALA A 66 6.43 -4.43 6.21
N ARG A 67 7.06 -5.55 6.56
CA ARG A 67 8.38 -5.52 7.20
C ARG A 67 9.47 -4.92 6.31
N ASP A 68 9.42 -5.16 5.00
CA ASP A 68 10.41 -4.63 4.06
C ASP A 68 10.18 -3.12 3.77
N MET A 69 8.92 -2.70 3.72
CA MET A 69 8.53 -1.33 3.36
C MET A 69 8.33 -0.41 4.58
N ASN A 70 7.98 -0.94 5.75
CA ASN A 70 7.77 -0.22 7.00
C ASN A 70 9.12 0.22 7.59
N GLY A 71 9.49 1.46 7.27
CA GLY A 71 10.79 2.04 7.62
C GLY A 71 11.33 2.97 6.53
N LYS A 72 10.83 2.84 5.29
CA LYS A 72 11.02 3.86 4.26
C LYS A 72 9.97 4.95 4.43
N MET A 73 10.31 5.99 5.21
CA MET A 73 9.45 7.15 5.53
C MET A 73 8.93 7.90 4.29
N THR A 74 9.49 7.64 3.13
CA THR A 74 9.01 8.04 1.81
C THR A 74 9.29 6.87 0.88
N VAL A 75 8.25 6.15 0.46
CA VAL A 75 8.41 5.22 -0.66
C VAL A 75 8.45 6.11 -1.90
N ASP A 76 9.66 6.45 -2.33
CA ASP A 76 9.92 7.12 -3.61
C ASP A 76 9.62 6.12 -4.72
N ILE A 77 8.34 5.99 -5.04
CA ILE A 77 7.87 5.22 -6.19
C ILE A 77 7.90 6.20 -7.37
N PRO A 78 8.76 5.96 -8.38
CA PRO A 78 8.84 6.83 -9.55
C PRO A 78 7.54 6.80 -10.37
#